data_AF-A0A8S3SCD9-F1
#
_entry.id   AF-A0A8S3SCD9-F1
#
_cell.length_a   1.000
_cell.length_b   1.000
_cell.length_c   1.000
_cell.angle_alpha   90.00
_cell.angle_beta   90.00
_cell.angle_gamma   90.00
#
_symmetry.space_group_name_H-M   'P 1'
#
loop_
_entity.id
_entity.type
_entity.pdbx_description
1 polymer ?
#
loop_
_entity_poly.entity_id
_entity_poly.type
_entity_poly.pdbx_seq_one_letter_code
_entity_poly.pdbx_strand_id
1 'polypeptide(L)'
;MNEEMREKISDFIWIWIFILQPIVEGGICWQSISKTGNCRKMLMINVTKEQCCSFQTEPSVGWSPQSAPSSGLIFFWEYLSTKGAPVCRKCHNSCKDVICPKEKKCRMKKGIPKCVCKPKCSSIERSKGPVCGTDMTKYKSRCHLLRHNCRYNTDIKVDYYGKCKDSCKFVKCPAGRFCVEDQNGLPHCIICSTDCSLARKEPVCGNNKQTYDSACHLRAEFCRTGNPIQIAYPGSCKANATCPSIRCPYFMECLVNPVTKQPICTNCRPQCSPLSVVPVCGTDGISYKNYCTLRRKSCEMRVLIQTKYSGRCHKKRHGCKGCKRHLKRILRRRRKQRRRKGHHRNKGSHFKQFKSKIYGGYTIFPKMSGIEDKVRDRCQGVEDKVRDRGQGVEDKVRDRGQGVEDKVRDRGQGVEDKVRDRGQGIEDKVRDRGQGVEDKVRDRGQGVEDKVRDRGQGVEDKVQRLIS
;
A
#
# COMPACT_ATOMS: atom_id res chain seq x y z
N MET A 1 -44.46 -16.62 -71.45
CA MET A 1 -44.16 -16.10 -70.10
C MET A 1 -43.05 -15.08 -70.26
N ASN A 2 -43.43 -13.80 -70.24
CA ASN A 2 -42.66 -12.69 -70.82
C ASN A 2 -41.41 -12.36 -69.99
N GLU A 3 -40.35 -11.89 -70.65
CA GLU A 3 -39.10 -11.41 -70.01
C GLU A 3 -39.37 -10.37 -68.91
N GLU A 4 -40.41 -9.55 -69.10
CA GLU A 4 -40.88 -8.55 -68.14
C GLU A 4 -41.35 -9.14 -66.79
N MET A 5 -41.79 -10.40 -66.78
CA MET A 5 -42.21 -11.10 -65.57
C MET A 5 -41.02 -11.69 -64.80
N ARG A 6 -39.90 -11.99 -65.50
CA ARG A 6 -38.67 -12.49 -64.87
C ARG A 6 -37.91 -11.39 -64.13
N GLU A 7 -37.87 -10.17 -64.64
CA GLU A 7 -37.26 -9.04 -63.92
C GLU A 7 -38.03 -8.69 -62.65
N LYS A 8 -39.36 -8.63 -62.71
CA LYS A 8 -40.19 -8.35 -61.51
C LYS A 8 -40.06 -9.42 -60.43
N ILE A 9 -39.86 -10.69 -60.81
CA ILE A 9 -39.60 -11.78 -59.86
C ILE A 9 -38.17 -11.69 -59.29
N SER A 10 -37.18 -11.33 -60.11
CA SER A 10 -35.81 -11.07 -59.66
C SER A 10 -35.77 -9.92 -58.65
N ASP A 11 -36.42 -8.80 -58.94
CA ASP A 11 -36.50 -7.65 -58.04
C ASP A 11 -37.24 -7.98 -56.74
N PHE A 12 -38.33 -8.76 -56.80
CA PHE A 12 -39.00 -9.26 -55.60
C PHE A 12 -38.11 -10.19 -54.77
N ILE A 13 -37.28 -11.03 -55.42
CA ILE A 13 -36.32 -11.90 -54.76
C ILE A 13 -35.17 -11.09 -54.15
N TRP A 14 -34.64 -10.06 -54.82
CA TRP A 14 -33.62 -9.17 -54.27
C TRP A 14 -34.15 -8.30 -53.14
N ILE A 15 -35.39 -7.83 -53.22
CA ILE A 15 -36.09 -7.10 -52.15
C ILE A 15 -36.33 -8.04 -50.96
N TRP A 16 -36.73 -9.30 -51.18
CA TRP A 16 -36.82 -10.30 -50.11
C TRP A 16 -35.45 -10.66 -49.52
N ILE A 17 -34.39 -10.75 -50.33
CA ILE A 17 -33.02 -11.00 -49.85
C ILE A 17 -32.47 -9.80 -49.07
N PHE A 18 -32.80 -8.56 -49.44
CA PHE A 18 -32.43 -7.35 -48.70
C PHE A 18 -33.27 -7.13 -47.42
N ILE A 19 -34.53 -7.55 -47.42
CA ILE A 19 -35.43 -7.51 -46.24
C ILE A 19 -35.15 -8.67 -45.27
N LEU A 20 -34.59 -9.80 -45.76
CA LEU A 20 -34.16 -10.96 -44.97
C LEU A 20 -32.64 -11.01 -44.69
N GLN A 21 -31.89 -9.92 -44.91
CA GLN A 21 -30.63 -9.76 -44.21
C GLN A 21 -30.98 -9.63 -42.72
N PRO A 22 -30.56 -10.54 -41.83
CA PRO A 22 -30.82 -10.37 -40.41
C PRO A 22 -30.24 -9.01 -40.02
N ILE A 23 -31.09 -8.11 -39.54
CA ILE A 23 -30.64 -6.92 -38.81
C ILE A 23 -29.69 -7.49 -37.76
N VAL A 24 -28.39 -7.25 -37.89
CA VAL A 24 -27.43 -7.73 -36.90
C VAL A 24 -27.69 -6.90 -35.66
N GLU A 25 -28.64 -7.34 -34.83
CA GLU A 25 -28.99 -6.69 -33.58
C GLU A 25 -27.73 -6.66 -32.73
N GLY A 26 -27.16 -5.46 -32.59
CA GLY A 26 -25.97 -5.27 -31.77
C GLY A 26 -26.30 -5.57 -30.32
N GLY A 27 -25.45 -6.38 -29.68
CA GLY A 27 -25.57 -6.73 -28.28
C GLY A 27 -24.92 -5.70 -27.36
N ILE A 28 -24.75 -6.08 -26.09
CA ILE A 28 -24.10 -5.26 -25.07
C ILE A 28 -22.74 -5.86 -24.71
N CYS A 29 -21.72 -5.00 -24.71
CA CYS A 29 -20.37 -5.32 -24.25
C CYS A 29 -20.19 -4.93 -22.78
N TRP A 30 -19.55 -5.80 -22.01
CA TRP A 30 -19.41 -5.68 -20.57
C TRP A 30 -17.95 -5.80 -20.13
N GLN A 31 -17.53 -4.94 -19.22
CA GLN A 31 -16.14 -4.84 -18.76
C GLN A 31 -15.69 -6.07 -17.97
N SER A 32 -16.62 -6.74 -17.29
CA SER A 32 -16.27 -7.84 -16.41
C SER A 32 -17.34 -8.91 -16.33
N ILE A 33 -16.90 -10.15 -16.21
CA ILE A 33 -17.75 -11.30 -15.87
C ILE A 33 -17.60 -11.58 -14.37
N SER A 34 -18.74 -11.62 -13.69
CA SER A 34 -18.87 -11.94 -12.28
C SER A 34 -18.48 -13.39 -11.98
N LYS A 35 -18.35 -13.74 -10.70
CA LYS A 35 -18.01 -15.10 -10.26
C LYS A 35 -19.06 -16.13 -10.66
N THR A 36 -20.33 -15.72 -10.79
CA THR A 36 -21.46 -16.58 -11.16
C THR A 36 -21.64 -16.71 -12.68
N GLY A 37 -20.79 -16.04 -13.46
CA GLY A 37 -20.86 -16.06 -14.93
C GLY A 37 -21.68 -14.94 -15.53
N ASN A 38 -22.33 -14.07 -14.74
CA ASN A 38 -23.11 -12.93 -15.23
C ASN A 38 -22.22 -11.74 -15.59
N CYS A 39 -22.66 -10.92 -16.54
CA CYS A 39 -21.95 -9.75 -17.04
C CYS A 39 -22.17 -8.52 -16.14
N ARG A 40 -21.15 -7.66 -16.00
CA ARG A 40 -21.17 -6.45 -15.15
C ARG A 40 -20.35 -5.32 -15.73
N LYS A 41 -20.77 -4.09 -15.40
CA LYS A 41 -20.23 -2.81 -15.87
C LYS A 41 -20.31 -2.69 -17.37
N MET A 42 -21.34 -2.00 -17.84
CA MET A 42 -21.59 -1.87 -19.27
C MET A 42 -20.50 -0.99 -19.90
N LEU A 43 -19.98 -1.41 -21.05
CA LEU A 43 -18.98 -0.66 -21.81
C LEU A 43 -19.60 0.03 -23.01
N MET A 44 -20.32 -0.74 -23.82
CA MET A 44 -20.86 -0.32 -25.12
C MET A 44 -22.15 -1.09 -25.37
N ILE A 45 -23.09 -0.46 -26.07
CA ILE A 45 -24.34 -1.04 -26.55
C ILE A 45 -24.35 -1.06 -28.07
N ASN A 46 -25.22 -1.87 -28.65
CA ASN A 46 -25.38 -2.00 -30.10
C ASN A 46 -24.06 -2.39 -30.82
N VAL A 47 -23.32 -3.34 -30.24
CA VAL A 47 -22.06 -3.84 -30.80
C VAL A 47 -22.12 -5.35 -31.00
N THR A 48 -21.51 -5.85 -32.08
CA THR A 48 -21.38 -7.29 -32.30
C THR A 48 -20.41 -7.91 -31.28
N LYS A 49 -20.45 -9.23 -31.15
CA LYS A 49 -19.50 -9.94 -30.28
C LYS A 49 -18.06 -9.71 -30.73
N GLU A 50 -17.83 -9.71 -32.04
CA GLU A 50 -16.52 -9.53 -32.66
C GLU A 50 -15.98 -8.13 -32.36
N GLN A 51 -16.83 -7.10 -32.47
CA GLN A 51 -16.48 -5.72 -32.11
C GLN A 51 -16.21 -5.56 -30.60
N CYS A 52 -16.99 -6.21 -29.74
CA CYS A 52 -16.76 -6.21 -28.30
C CYS A 52 -15.44 -6.89 -27.92
N CYS A 53 -15.07 -7.98 -28.60
CA CYS A 53 -13.90 -8.79 -28.28
C CYS A 53 -12.61 -8.33 -28.98
N SER A 54 -12.67 -7.48 -30.00
CA SER A 54 -11.49 -6.96 -30.71
C SER A 54 -10.80 -5.79 -29.99
N PHE A 55 -11.56 -5.01 -29.23
CA PHE A 55 -11.10 -3.70 -28.74
C PHE A 55 -10.34 -3.72 -27.40
N GLN A 56 -10.30 -4.85 -26.67
CA GLN A 56 -9.94 -4.81 -25.25
C GLN A 56 -8.77 -5.69 -24.84
N THR A 57 -7.88 -5.07 -24.05
CA THR A 57 -6.69 -5.67 -23.44
C THR A 57 -7.00 -6.49 -22.17
N GLU A 58 -8.26 -6.54 -21.74
CA GLU A 58 -8.69 -7.24 -20.53
C GLU A 58 -9.51 -8.49 -20.91
N PRO A 59 -9.03 -9.71 -20.61
CA PRO A 59 -9.65 -10.95 -21.08
C PRO A 59 -10.94 -11.35 -20.34
N SER A 60 -11.36 -10.55 -19.34
CA SER A 60 -12.59 -10.78 -18.59
C SER A 60 -13.82 -10.06 -19.17
N VAL A 61 -13.72 -9.60 -20.42
CA VAL A 61 -14.84 -8.99 -21.15
C VAL A 61 -15.88 -10.04 -21.50
N GLY A 62 -17.13 -9.65 -21.35
CA GLY A 62 -18.29 -10.46 -21.71
C GLY A 62 -19.18 -9.71 -22.69
N TRP A 63 -19.91 -10.47 -23.51
CA TRP A 63 -20.87 -9.95 -24.46
C TRP A 63 -22.22 -10.62 -24.25
N SER A 64 -23.30 -9.84 -24.32
CA SER A 64 -24.67 -10.36 -24.22
C SER A 64 -25.40 -10.06 -25.52
N PRO A 65 -26.10 -11.03 -26.14
CA PRO A 65 -26.81 -10.84 -27.40
C PRO A 65 -28.05 -9.96 -27.28
N GLN A 66 -28.57 -9.74 -26.07
CA GLN A 66 -29.75 -8.90 -25.86
C GLN A 66 -29.39 -7.43 -26.09
N SER A 67 -30.01 -6.83 -27.09
CA SER A 67 -30.19 -5.39 -27.23
C SER A 67 -31.11 -4.94 -26.09
N ALA A 68 -30.56 -4.54 -24.93
CA ALA A 68 -31.41 -4.03 -23.85
C ALA A 68 -32.07 -2.72 -24.34
N PRO A 69 -33.38 -2.69 -24.58
CA PRO A 69 -33.98 -1.56 -25.30
C PRO A 69 -34.23 -0.35 -24.39
N SER A 70 -34.19 -0.51 -23.06
CA SER A 70 -34.45 0.56 -22.10
C SER A 70 -33.27 0.79 -21.16
N SER A 71 -32.96 2.07 -20.92
CA SER A 71 -31.98 2.53 -19.93
C SER A 71 -32.27 1.97 -18.52
N GLY A 72 -33.54 1.72 -18.20
CA GLY A 72 -33.96 1.13 -16.93
C GLY A 72 -33.49 -0.30 -16.72
N LEU A 73 -33.47 -1.15 -17.75
CA LEU A 73 -33.02 -2.53 -17.64
C LEU A 73 -31.50 -2.62 -17.44
N ILE A 74 -30.77 -1.74 -18.14
CA ILE A 74 -29.32 -1.57 -17.99
C ILE A 74 -29.00 -1.10 -16.57
N PHE A 75 -29.70 -0.07 -16.08
CA PHE A 75 -29.57 0.43 -14.71
C PHE A 75 -29.84 -0.68 -13.67
N PHE A 76 -30.90 -1.47 -13.88
CA PHE A 76 -31.23 -2.59 -13.01
C PHE A 76 -30.09 -3.61 -12.96
N TRP A 77 -29.51 -4.03 -14.09
CA TRP A 77 -28.41 -5.01 -14.08
C TRP A 77 -27.09 -4.46 -13.56
N GLU A 78 -26.80 -3.19 -13.78
CA GLU A 78 -25.53 -2.59 -13.37
C GLU A 78 -25.51 -2.24 -11.88
N TYR A 79 -26.63 -1.74 -11.33
CA TYR A 79 -26.66 -1.17 -9.98
C TYR A 79 -27.58 -1.91 -9.00
N LEU A 80 -28.68 -2.52 -9.46
CA LEU A 80 -29.67 -3.14 -8.56
C LEU A 80 -29.54 -4.67 -8.47
N SER A 81 -29.09 -5.32 -9.53
CA SER A 81 -28.96 -6.78 -9.58
C SER A 81 -27.70 -7.25 -8.85
N THR A 82 -27.89 -8.09 -7.82
CA THR A 82 -26.79 -8.74 -7.10
C THR A 82 -26.04 -9.76 -7.95
N LYS A 83 -26.63 -10.24 -9.04
CA LYS A 83 -26.02 -11.20 -9.97
C LYS A 83 -25.38 -10.49 -11.17
N GLY A 84 -26.04 -9.47 -11.73
CA GLY A 84 -25.65 -8.78 -12.97
C GLY A 84 -26.41 -9.36 -14.18
N ALA A 85 -26.09 -8.88 -15.38
CA ALA A 85 -26.81 -9.25 -16.59
C ALA A 85 -26.75 -10.77 -16.86
N PRO A 86 -27.90 -11.45 -17.05
CA PRO A 86 -27.97 -12.86 -17.41
C PRO A 86 -27.50 -13.06 -18.87
N VAL A 87 -27.17 -14.30 -19.25
CA VAL A 87 -26.73 -14.66 -20.62
C VAL A 87 -25.47 -13.90 -21.08
N CYS A 88 -24.40 -14.09 -20.32
CA CYS A 88 -23.10 -13.46 -20.59
C CYS A 88 -22.16 -14.46 -21.31
N ARG A 89 -21.85 -14.18 -22.58
CA ARG A 89 -20.91 -14.96 -23.38
C ARG A 89 -19.50 -14.42 -23.18
N LYS A 90 -18.54 -15.30 -22.87
CA LYS A 90 -17.12 -14.92 -22.73
C LYS A 90 -16.54 -14.56 -24.09
N CYS A 91 -15.71 -13.52 -24.15
CA CYS A 91 -14.89 -13.25 -25.33
C CYS A 91 -13.81 -14.31 -25.53
N HIS A 92 -13.13 -14.69 -24.44
CA HIS A 92 -12.11 -15.73 -24.46
C HIS A 92 -12.43 -16.84 -23.47
N ASN A 93 -12.34 -18.09 -23.94
CA ASN A 93 -12.53 -19.28 -23.11
C ASN A 93 -11.20 -19.81 -22.55
N SER A 94 -10.07 -19.37 -23.09
CA SER A 94 -8.73 -19.80 -22.69
C SER A 94 -7.73 -18.64 -22.75
N CYS A 95 -6.48 -18.91 -22.38
CA CYS A 95 -5.38 -17.95 -22.50
C CYS A 95 -4.62 -18.02 -23.83
N LYS A 96 -5.02 -18.88 -24.78
CA LYS A 96 -4.28 -19.09 -26.05
C LYS A 96 -4.22 -17.81 -26.89
N ASP A 97 -5.37 -17.16 -27.08
CA ASP A 97 -5.51 -15.99 -27.96
C ASP A 97 -5.55 -14.66 -27.18
N VAL A 98 -5.16 -14.70 -25.90
CA VAL A 98 -5.22 -13.52 -25.02
C VAL A 98 -3.88 -12.82 -25.01
N ILE A 99 -3.83 -11.64 -25.61
CA ILE A 99 -2.67 -10.75 -25.57
C ILE A 99 -2.80 -9.80 -24.37
N CYS A 100 -1.99 -10.03 -23.35
CA CYS A 100 -1.96 -9.17 -22.17
C CYS A 100 -1.01 -7.97 -22.35
N PRO A 101 -1.31 -6.83 -21.70
CA PRO A 101 -0.39 -5.69 -21.60
C PRO A 101 0.98 -6.07 -21.01
N LYS A 102 1.97 -5.19 -21.22
CA LYS A 102 3.35 -5.37 -20.72
C LYS A 102 3.35 -5.72 -19.22
N GLU A 103 4.20 -6.68 -18.85
CA GLU A 103 4.35 -7.21 -17.48
C GLU A 103 3.12 -7.94 -16.89
N LYS A 104 2.11 -8.21 -17.71
CA LYS A 104 1.00 -9.11 -17.35
C LYS A 104 1.13 -10.41 -18.14
N LYS A 105 0.67 -11.51 -17.55
CA LYS A 105 0.53 -12.82 -18.23
C LYS A 105 -0.87 -13.35 -18.00
N CYS A 106 -1.47 -13.93 -19.03
CA CYS A 106 -2.77 -14.57 -18.90
C CYS A 106 -2.67 -15.79 -17.96
N ARG A 107 -3.59 -15.88 -17.01
CA ARG A 107 -3.82 -17.07 -16.18
C ARG A 107 -5.31 -17.32 -16.05
N MET A 108 -5.70 -18.59 -16.17
CA MET A 108 -7.06 -19.02 -15.83
C MET A 108 -7.28 -18.87 -14.33
N LYS A 109 -8.35 -18.15 -13.96
CA LYS A 109 -8.86 -18.07 -12.58
C LYS A 109 -10.35 -18.39 -12.59
N LYS A 110 -10.75 -19.49 -11.94
CA LYS A 110 -12.15 -19.94 -11.88
C LYS A 110 -12.81 -20.01 -13.27
N GLY A 111 -12.12 -20.62 -14.25
CA GLY A 111 -12.65 -20.78 -15.61
C GLY A 111 -12.75 -19.50 -16.45
N ILE A 112 -12.15 -18.39 -16.01
CA ILE A 112 -12.09 -17.12 -16.75
C ILE A 112 -10.62 -16.74 -16.98
N PRO A 113 -10.20 -16.43 -18.21
CA PRO A 113 -8.86 -15.92 -18.48
C PRO A 113 -8.71 -14.51 -17.88
N LYS A 114 -7.64 -14.29 -17.11
CA LYS A 114 -7.31 -12.99 -16.50
C LYS A 114 -5.86 -12.61 -16.74
N CYS A 115 -5.62 -11.37 -17.15
CA CYS A 115 -4.26 -10.83 -17.24
C CYS A 115 -3.78 -10.46 -15.83
N VAL A 116 -2.81 -11.21 -15.31
CA VAL A 116 -2.27 -10.99 -13.97
C VAL A 116 -0.84 -10.47 -14.02
N CYS A 117 -0.51 -9.55 -13.12
CA CYS A 117 0.84 -9.00 -12.99
C CYS A 117 1.89 -10.09 -12.75
N LYS A 118 2.79 -10.22 -13.71
CA LYS A 118 3.95 -11.10 -13.72
C LYS A 118 5.15 -10.30 -14.24
N PRO A 119 5.71 -9.39 -13.42
CA PRO A 119 6.94 -8.68 -13.79
C PRO A 119 8.06 -9.69 -14.05
N LYS A 120 8.95 -9.36 -15.00
CA LYS A 120 10.17 -10.13 -15.26
C LYS A 120 11.12 -9.91 -14.09
N CYS A 121 11.38 -10.97 -13.32
CA CYS A 121 12.32 -10.92 -12.20
C CYS A 121 13.25 -12.14 -12.27
N SER A 122 14.54 -11.93 -12.06
CA SER A 122 15.53 -13.02 -11.93
C SER A 122 15.35 -13.78 -10.61
N SER A 123 15.92 -14.99 -10.50
CA SER A 123 15.97 -15.76 -9.24
C SER A 123 16.68 -14.97 -8.14
N ILE A 124 17.77 -14.30 -8.49
CA ILE A 124 18.58 -13.45 -7.61
C ILE A 124 17.74 -12.29 -7.02
N GLU A 125 16.93 -11.62 -7.84
CA GLU A 125 16.05 -10.54 -7.35
C GLU A 125 14.96 -11.02 -6.41
N ARG A 126 14.58 -12.31 -6.48
CA ARG A 126 13.63 -12.91 -5.53
C ARG A 126 14.30 -13.25 -4.21
N SER A 127 15.58 -13.63 -4.21
CA SER A 127 16.32 -14.04 -3.02
C SER A 127 17.04 -12.90 -2.29
N LYS A 128 17.22 -11.72 -2.92
CA LYS A 128 17.87 -10.51 -2.33
C LYS A 128 17.16 -9.88 -1.11
N GLY A 129 16.10 -10.52 -0.58
CA GLY A 129 15.43 -10.08 0.64
C GLY A 129 14.53 -8.85 0.49
N PRO A 130 14.09 -8.24 1.60
CA PRO A 130 13.17 -7.10 1.59
C PRO A 130 13.82 -5.83 1.05
N VAL A 131 13.00 -4.91 0.56
CA VAL A 131 13.41 -3.59 0.08
C VAL A 131 12.53 -2.49 0.68
N CYS A 132 13.09 -1.29 0.85
CA CYS A 132 12.31 -0.09 1.13
C CYS A 132 12.02 0.62 -0.20
N GLY A 133 10.75 0.91 -0.46
CA GLY A 133 10.33 1.69 -1.63
C GLY A 133 10.54 3.18 -1.40
N THR A 134 10.54 3.96 -2.49
CA THR A 134 10.56 5.43 -2.45
C THR A 134 9.32 6.04 -1.79
N ASP A 135 8.28 5.23 -1.60
CA ASP A 135 7.06 5.54 -0.83
C ASP A 135 7.22 5.29 0.68
N MET A 136 8.43 4.94 1.14
CA MET A 136 8.75 4.56 2.51
C MET A 136 8.00 3.31 3.01
N THR A 137 7.50 2.49 2.07
CA THR A 137 6.86 1.20 2.40
C THR A 137 7.87 0.06 2.26
N LYS A 138 7.82 -0.88 3.20
CA LYS A 138 8.61 -2.12 3.11
C LYS A 138 7.92 -3.11 2.18
N TYR A 139 8.67 -3.60 1.19
CA TYR A 139 8.26 -4.69 0.32
C TYR A 139 9.06 -5.97 0.62
N LYS A 140 8.43 -7.13 0.42
CA LYS A 140 9.07 -8.44 0.66
C LYS A 140 10.30 -8.68 -0.22
N SER A 141 10.30 -8.14 -1.44
CA SER A 141 11.45 -8.09 -2.35
C SER A 141 11.19 -7.10 -3.48
N ARG A 142 12.21 -6.80 -4.27
CA ARG A 142 12.11 -5.96 -5.49
C ARG A 142 11.00 -6.46 -6.42
N CYS A 143 10.85 -7.77 -6.59
CA CYS A 143 9.80 -8.34 -7.44
C CYS A 143 8.38 -8.13 -6.88
N HIS A 144 8.23 -8.11 -5.56
CA HIS A 144 6.94 -7.78 -4.93
C HIS A 144 6.58 -6.31 -5.12
N LEU A 145 7.56 -5.41 -5.08
CA LEU A 145 7.39 -3.99 -5.39
C LEU A 145 6.99 -3.78 -6.86
N LEU A 146 7.68 -4.40 -7.82
CA LEU A 146 7.28 -4.32 -9.24
C LEU A 146 5.87 -4.87 -9.49
N ARG A 147 5.49 -5.95 -8.78
CA ARG A 147 4.13 -6.48 -8.86
C ARG A 147 3.09 -5.52 -8.26
N HIS A 148 3.46 -4.75 -7.23
CA HIS A 148 2.61 -3.70 -6.67
C HIS A 148 2.41 -2.58 -7.70
N ASN A 149 3.50 -2.10 -8.32
CA ASN A 149 3.47 -1.11 -9.39
C ASN A 149 2.51 -1.51 -10.52
N CYS A 150 2.64 -2.73 -11.03
CA CYS A 150 1.75 -3.24 -12.08
C CYS A 150 0.26 -3.32 -11.64
N ARG A 151 -0.02 -3.60 -10.36
CA ARG A 151 -1.41 -3.76 -9.88
C ARG A 151 -2.12 -2.43 -9.67
N TYR A 152 -1.40 -1.44 -9.15
CA TYR A 152 -1.96 -0.16 -8.73
C TYR A 152 -1.56 0.99 -9.66
N ASN A 153 -0.89 0.68 -10.77
CA ASN A 153 -0.37 1.66 -11.72
C ASN A 153 0.48 2.75 -11.04
N THR A 154 1.42 2.31 -10.21
CA THR A 154 2.34 3.20 -9.47
C THR A 154 3.77 3.06 -10.01
N ASP A 155 4.60 4.09 -9.89
CA ASP A 155 6.03 4.08 -10.27
C ASP A 155 6.95 4.12 -9.04
N ILE A 156 6.67 3.26 -8.05
CA ILE A 156 7.49 3.20 -6.83
C ILE A 156 8.81 2.53 -7.20
N LYS A 157 9.94 3.10 -6.77
CA LYS A 157 11.27 2.54 -7.05
C LYS A 157 11.86 1.98 -5.77
N VAL A 158 12.87 1.13 -5.90
CA VAL A 158 13.67 0.72 -4.75
C VAL A 158 14.54 1.90 -4.36
N ASP A 159 14.35 2.38 -3.14
CA ASP A 159 15.17 3.41 -2.54
C ASP A 159 16.46 2.79 -2.00
N TYR A 160 16.32 1.86 -1.05
CA TYR A 160 17.41 1.02 -0.52
C TYR A 160 16.96 -0.40 -0.16
N TYR A 161 17.94 -1.29 0.00
CA TYR A 161 17.70 -2.69 0.39
C TYR A 161 17.52 -2.83 1.91
N GLY A 162 16.66 -3.76 2.32
CA GLY A 162 16.34 -4.03 3.72
C GLY A 162 14.97 -3.49 4.14
N LYS A 163 14.78 -3.37 5.46
CA LYS A 163 13.59 -2.74 6.05
C LYS A 163 13.78 -1.21 6.04
N CYS A 164 12.69 -0.46 5.85
CA CYS A 164 12.73 0.99 5.99
C CYS A 164 13.25 1.40 7.38
N LYS A 165 14.08 2.44 7.39
CA LYS A 165 14.76 3.01 8.55
C LYS A 165 14.22 4.41 8.85
N ASP A 166 14.56 4.91 10.02
CA ASP A 166 14.14 6.20 10.57
C ASP A 166 15.26 7.25 10.56
N SER A 167 16.46 6.89 10.10
CA SER A 167 17.60 7.81 9.96
C SER A 167 18.66 7.24 9.01
N CYS A 168 19.43 8.13 8.38
CA CYS A 168 20.53 7.78 7.48
C CYS A 168 21.67 7.02 8.17
N LYS A 169 21.78 7.10 9.50
CA LYS A 169 22.78 6.35 10.29
C LYS A 169 22.73 4.84 10.08
N PHE A 170 21.57 4.31 9.70
CA PHE A 170 21.34 2.87 9.55
C PHE A 170 21.04 2.46 8.11
N VAL A 171 21.18 3.38 7.16
CA VAL A 171 20.89 3.14 5.74
C VAL A 171 22.20 3.01 4.98
N LYS A 172 22.27 1.95 4.16
CA LYS A 172 23.34 1.75 3.19
C LYS A 172 22.75 1.92 1.80
N CYS A 173 23.09 3.02 1.14
CA CYS A 173 22.58 3.29 -0.19
C CYS A 173 23.26 2.40 -1.24
N PRO A 174 22.56 2.09 -2.34
CA PRO A 174 23.17 1.47 -3.52
C PRO A 174 24.34 2.32 -4.06
N ALA A 175 25.25 1.69 -4.82
CA ALA A 175 26.42 2.38 -5.38
C ALA A 175 26.05 3.66 -6.15
N GLY A 176 26.80 4.74 -5.92
CA GLY A 176 26.57 6.04 -6.54
C GLY A 176 25.39 6.85 -5.98
N ARG A 177 24.81 6.43 -4.85
CA ARG A 177 23.73 7.16 -4.17
C ARG A 177 24.13 7.59 -2.77
N PHE A 178 23.60 8.72 -2.34
CA PHE A 178 23.84 9.32 -1.02
C PHE A 178 22.58 9.29 -0.19
N CYS A 179 22.74 9.02 1.11
CA CYS A 179 21.63 9.05 2.04
C CYS A 179 21.38 10.47 2.51
N VAL A 180 20.13 10.92 2.39
CA VAL A 180 19.68 12.23 2.85
C VAL A 180 18.41 12.08 3.66
N GLU A 181 18.23 12.86 4.71
CA GLU A 181 16.99 12.89 5.47
C GLU A 181 16.07 14.00 4.92
N ASP A 182 14.81 13.66 4.67
CA ASP A 182 13.81 14.62 4.22
C ASP A 182 13.33 15.54 5.37
N GLN A 183 12.39 16.44 5.06
CA GLN A 183 11.80 17.35 6.06
C GLN A 183 11.09 16.63 7.22
N ASN A 184 10.70 15.37 7.04
CA ASN A 184 10.11 14.53 8.08
C ASN A 184 11.15 13.71 8.84
N GLY A 185 12.43 13.84 8.51
CA GLY A 185 13.53 13.06 9.07
C GLY A 185 13.57 11.62 8.57
N LEU A 186 12.94 11.31 7.42
CA LEU A 186 13.00 9.98 6.82
C LEU A 186 14.18 9.90 5.85
N PRO A 187 14.96 8.80 5.86
CA PRO A 187 16.11 8.66 4.99
C PRO A 187 15.72 8.23 3.58
N HIS A 188 16.33 8.88 2.58
CA HIS A 188 16.19 8.58 1.16
C HIS A 188 17.56 8.44 0.49
N CYS A 189 17.69 7.54 -0.47
CA CYS A 189 18.90 7.35 -1.26
C CYS A 189 18.77 8.02 -2.62
N ILE A 190 19.32 9.22 -2.74
CA ILE A 190 19.24 10.02 -3.96
C ILE A 190 20.51 9.92 -4.80
N ILE A 191 20.36 10.16 -6.10
CA ILE A 191 21.49 10.45 -6.98
C ILE A 191 21.71 11.95 -6.92
N CYS A 192 22.96 12.35 -6.70
CA CYS A 192 23.36 13.73 -6.67
C CYS A 192 24.07 14.09 -7.98
N SER A 193 23.71 15.23 -8.58
CA SER A 193 24.53 15.85 -9.62
C SER A 193 25.46 16.88 -8.98
N THR A 194 26.73 16.83 -9.36
CA THR A 194 27.72 17.86 -9.03
C THR A 194 27.97 18.81 -10.19
N ASP A 195 27.35 18.58 -11.35
CA ASP A 195 27.45 19.45 -12.51
C ASP A 195 26.52 20.66 -12.35
N CYS A 196 27.14 21.85 -12.34
CA CYS A 196 26.48 23.14 -12.20
C CYS A 196 26.78 24.07 -13.38
N SER A 197 27.22 23.53 -14.53
CA SER A 197 27.61 24.32 -15.70
C SER A 197 26.49 25.21 -16.25
N LEU A 198 25.23 24.76 -16.14
CA LEU A 198 24.04 25.50 -16.58
C LEU A 198 23.43 26.38 -15.47
N ALA A 199 24.02 26.43 -14.28
CA ALA A 199 23.44 27.14 -13.16
C ALA A 199 23.64 28.66 -13.30
N ARG A 200 22.58 29.43 -13.06
CA ARG A 200 22.69 30.89 -12.93
C ARG A 200 23.56 31.25 -11.74
N LYS A 201 24.40 32.28 -11.88
CA LYS A 201 25.23 32.85 -10.81
C LYS A 201 24.39 33.72 -9.87
N GLU A 202 23.47 33.08 -9.17
CA GLU A 202 22.62 33.69 -8.15
C GLU A 202 23.11 33.21 -6.77
N PRO A 203 24.00 33.95 -6.09
CA PRO A 203 24.66 33.46 -4.89
C PRO A 203 23.68 33.22 -3.76
N VAL A 204 23.99 32.26 -2.90
CA VAL A 204 23.19 31.90 -1.73
C VAL A 204 24.06 31.71 -0.50
N CYS A 205 23.55 32.12 0.65
CA CYS A 205 24.19 31.87 1.93
C CYS A 205 23.69 30.56 2.52
N GLY A 206 24.59 29.64 2.83
CA GLY A 206 24.26 28.40 3.53
C GLY A 206 24.06 28.61 5.04
N ASN A 207 23.33 27.68 5.66
CA ASN A 207 23.23 27.58 7.14
C ASN A 207 24.55 27.21 7.84
N ASN A 208 25.59 26.90 7.07
CA ASN A 208 26.97 26.75 7.51
C ASN A 208 27.79 28.05 7.43
N LYS A 209 27.13 29.19 7.14
CA LYS A 209 27.74 30.52 6.98
C LYS A 209 28.73 30.63 5.80
N GLN A 210 28.66 29.72 4.84
CA GLN A 210 29.44 29.81 3.59
C GLN A 210 28.57 30.34 2.45
N THR A 211 29.16 31.19 1.60
CA THR A 211 28.54 31.66 0.37
C THR A 211 28.80 30.66 -0.75
N TYR A 212 27.78 30.35 -1.51
CA TYR A 212 27.86 29.51 -2.70
C TYR A 212 27.43 30.33 -3.93
N ASP A 213 28.11 30.12 -5.06
CA ASP A 213 27.84 30.86 -6.31
C ASP A 213 26.43 30.65 -6.85
N SER A 214 25.81 29.51 -6.53
CA SER A 214 24.41 29.25 -6.81
C SER A 214 23.82 28.19 -5.89
N ALA A 215 22.49 28.07 -5.90
CA ALA A 215 21.80 26.97 -5.24
C ALA A 215 22.22 25.58 -5.76
N CYS A 216 22.74 25.48 -6.98
CA CYS A 216 23.33 24.24 -7.49
C CYS A 216 24.63 23.90 -6.75
N HIS A 217 25.56 24.86 -6.67
CA HIS A 217 26.85 24.66 -6.00
C HIS A 217 26.69 24.29 -4.52
N LEU A 218 25.70 24.88 -3.83
CA LEU A 218 25.37 24.50 -2.45
C LEU A 218 24.91 23.04 -2.35
N ARG A 219 24.02 22.60 -3.26
CA ARG A 219 23.53 21.20 -3.29
C ARG A 219 24.65 20.22 -3.67
N ALA A 220 25.54 20.62 -4.58
CA ALA A 220 26.70 19.83 -4.95
C ALA A 220 27.64 19.61 -3.74
N GLU A 221 27.88 20.65 -2.94
CA GLU A 221 28.70 20.54 -1.72
C GLU A 221 28.03 19.67 -0.64
N PHE A 222 26.71 19.79 -0.48
CA PHE A 222 25.94 18.88 0.36
C PHE A 222 26.17 17.42 -0.07
N CYS A 223 26.07 17.15 -1.36
CA CYS A 223 26.26 15.81 -1.89
C CYS A 223 27.70 15.30 -1.70
N ARG A 224 28.71 16.16 -1.82
CA ARG A 224 30.12 15.81 -1.62
C ARG A 224 30.45 15.49 -0.16
N THR A 225 29.88 16.24 0.77
CA THR A 225 30.18 16.14 2.22
C THR A 225 29.24 15.21 2.98
N GLY A 226 28.04 14.96 2.45
CA GLY A 226 26.97 14.24 3.14
C GLY A 226 26.31 15.03 4.28
N ASN A 227 26.68 16.31 4.47
CA ASN A 227 26.17 17.15 5.55
C ASN A 227 25.05 18.06 5.02
N PRO A 228 23.79 17.93 5.49
CA PRO A 228 22.67 18.71 4.96
C PRO A 228 22.86 20.21 5.16
N ILE A 229 23.15 20.90 4.05
CA ILE A 229 23.26 22.36 3.98
C ILE A 229 21.92 22.89 3.44
N GLN A 230 21.31 23.79 4.18
CA GLN A 230 20.09 24.49 3.77
C GLN A 230 20.45 25.92 3.36
N ILE A 231 19.76 26.46 2.37
CA ILE A 231 19.85 27.88 2.05
C ILE A 231 19.30 28.65 3.25
N ALA A 232 20.14 29.48 3.87
CA ALA A 232 19.74 30.38 4.93
C ALA A 232 18.99 31.59 4.33
N TYR A 233 19.57 32.25 3.34
CA TYR A 233 18.96 33.37 2.63
C TYR A 233 19.61 33.57 1.25
N PRO A 234 18.91 34.21 0.30
CA PRO A 234 19.50 34.56 -1.00
C PRO A 234 20.59 35.64 -0.84
N GLY A 235 21.58 35.60 -1.73
CA GLY A 235 22.76 36.46 -1.70
C GLY A 235 23.90 35.89 -0.85
N SER A 236 25.02 36.60 -0.84
CA SER A 236 26.21 36.23 -0.08
C SER A 236 26.01 36.34 1.44
N CYS A 237 26.72 35.51 2.20
CA CYS A 237 26.68 35.57 3.67
C CYS A 237 27.22 36.90 4.21
N LYS A 238 26.53 37.48 5.19
CA LYS A 238 26.96 38.68 5.93
C LYS A 238 27.51 38.30 7.31
N ALA A 239 28.60 38.92 7.75
CA ALA A 239 29.28 38.58 9.01
C ALA A 239 28.39 38.71 10.27
N ASN A 240 27.63 39.80 10.38
CA ASN A 240 26.70 40.07 11.49
C ASN A 240 25.24 40.02 11.03
N ALA A 241 24.89 38.99 10.26
CA ALA A 241 23.53 38.81 9.76
C ALA A 241 22.54 38.65 10.92
N THR A 242 21.56 39.55 11.01
CA THR A 242 20.38 39.46 11.87
C THR A 242 19.12 39.52 11.02
N CYS A 243 17.97 39.07 11.52
CA CYS A 243 16.73 39.09 10.73
C CYS A 243 16.35 40.48 10.16
N PRO A 244 16.51 41.60 10.90
CA PRO A 244 16.28 42.93 10.34
C PRO A 244 17.20 43.30 9.17
N SER A 245 18.43 42.76 9.14
CA SER A 245 19.43 43.04 8.10
C SER A 245 19.29 42.19 6.83
N ILE A 246 18.38 41.20 6.84
CA ILE A 246 18.18 40.23 5.76
C ILE A 246 16.83 40.50 5.09
N ARG A 247 16.85 40.65 3.77
CA ARG A 247 15.65 40.76 2.95
C ARG A 247 15.29 39.39 2.40
N CYS A 248 14.23 38.79 2.95
CA CYS A 248 13.71 37.52 2.44
C CYS A 248 12.86 37.74 1.18
N PRO A 249 12.81 36.75 0.26
CA PRO A 249 11.92 36.78 -0.91
C PRO A 249 10.44 36.89 -0.53
N TYR A 250 9.60 37.29 -1.50
CA TYR A 250 8.16 37.47 -1.29
C TYR A 250 7.51 36.22 -0.66
N PHE A 251 6.65 36.43 0.35
CA PHE A 251 5.97 35.41 1.16
C PHE A 251 6.86 34.54 2.08
N MET A 252 8.14 34.90 2.24
CA MET A 252 9.02 34.29 3.23
C MET A 252 9.26 35.24 4.41
N GLU A 253 9.35 34.67 5.61
CA GLU A 253 9.68 35.39 6.83
C GLU A 253 11.05 34.95 7.35
N CYS A 254 11.75 35.87 8.02
CA CYS A 254 13.03 35.54 8.64
C CYS A 254 12.81 34.91 10.02
N LEU A 255 13.36 33.71 10.22
CA LEU A 255 13.40 32.99 11.48
C LEU A 255 14.82 32.97 12.03
N VAL A 256 14.97 33.04 13.34
CA VAL A 256 16.29 32.95 13.98
C VAL A 256 16.57 31.52 14.40
N ASN A 257 17.73 30.97 14.03
CA ASN A 257 18.19 29.70 14.57
C ASN A 257 18.55 29.87 16.07
N PRO A 258 17.92 29.13 16.98
CA PRO A 258 18.13 29.34 18.42
C PRO A 258 19.56 29.00 18.86
N VAL A 259 20.23 28.09 18.15
CA VAL A 259 21.58 27.60 18.45
C VAL A 259 22.64 28.50 17.80
N THR A 260 22.58 28.67 16.48
CA THR A 260 23.64 29.38 15.73
C THR A 260 23.43 30.90 15.66
N LYS A 261 22.26 31.38 16.11
CA LYS A 261 21.79 32.77 15.97
C LYS A 261 21.71 33.29 14.53
N GLN A 262 21.85 32.42 13.54
CA GLN A 262 21.81 32.80 12.13
C GLN A 262 20.35 33.04 11.66
N PRO A 263 20.10 34.09 10.86
CA PRO A 263 18.81 34.33 10.23
C PRO A 263 18.59 33.36 9.06
N ILE A 264 17.38 32.81 8.96
CA ILE A 264 16.98 31.85 7.92
C ILE A 264 15.60 32.25 7.36
N CYS A 265 15.54 32.49 6.06
CA CYS A 265 14.32 32.79 5.34
C CYS A 265 13.50 31.52 5.13
N THR A 266 12.30 31.47 5.71
CA THR A 266 11.40 30.33 5.65
C THR A 266 10.04 30.75 5.10
N ASN A 267 9.43 29.93 4.25
CA ASN A 267 8.07 30.20 3.80
C ASN A 267 7.10 29.94 4.97
N CYS A 268 6.41 30.98 5.45
CA CYS A 268 5.53 30.87 6.62
C CYS A 268 4.05 30.70 6.31
N ARG A 269 3.70 30.52 5.02
CA ARG A 269 2.34 30.21 4.57
C ARG A 269 2.29 28.84 3.89
N PRO A 270 2.60 27.73 4.61
CA PRO A 270 2.48 26.41 4.02
C PRO A 270 1.02 26.01 3.83
N GLN A 271 0.68 25.48 2.65
CA GLN A 271 -0.58 24.77 2.44
C GLN A 271 -0.46 23.36 3.04
N CYS A 272 -1.07 23.13 4.19
CA CYS A 272 -1.03 21.82 4.85
C CYS A 272 -2.11 20.89 4.31
N SER A 273 -1.71 19.81 3.64
CA SER A 273 -2.64 18.73 3.28
C SER A 273 -3.05 17.93 4.52
N PRO A 274 -4.35 17.65 4.71
CA PRO A 274 -4.83 16.86 5.86
C PRO A 274 -4.41 15.39 5.81
N LEU A 275 -3.95 14.90 4.65
CA LEU A 275 -3.54 13.50 4.45
C LEU A 275 -2.13 13.20 4.96
N SER A 276 -1.30 14.21 5.24
CA SER A 276 0.05 14.00 5.79
C SER A 276 -0.01 13.82 7.31
N VAL A 277 0.08 12.58 7.77
CA VAL A 277 -0.03 12.21 9.20
C VAL A 277 1.28 11.66 9.77
N VAL A 278 2.41 11.86 9.10
CA VAL A 278 3.73 11.42 9.59
C VAL A 278 4.15 12.34 10.75
N PRO A 279 4.10 11.88 12.02
CA PRO A 279 4.45 12.73 13.14
C PRO A 279 5.96 12.99 13.17
N VAL A 280 6.36 14.16 13.67
CA VAL A 280 7.77 14.56 13.76
C VAL A 280 8.10 15.09 15.15
N CYS A 281 9.32 14.84 15.60
CA CYS A 281 9.85 15.43 16.83
C CYS A 281 10.65 16.66 16.47
N GLY A 282 10.27 17.83 16.99
CA GLY A 282 10.98 19.08 16.77
C GLY A 282 12.29 19.17 17.55
N THR A 283 13.18 20.07 17.11
CA THR A 283 14.40 20.45 17.84
C THR A 283 14.10 21.07 19.21
N ASP A 284 12.90 21.63 19.38
CA ASP A 284 12.32 22.10 20.64
C ASP A 284 11.88 20.96 21.60
N GLY A 285 11.96 19.70 21.16
CA GLY A 285 11.53 18.54 21.94
C GLY A 285 10.02 18.33 21.98
N ILE A 286 9.25 19.06 21.16
CA ILE A 286 7.79 18.94 21.06
C ILE A 286 7.43 18.02 19.88
N SER A 287 6.39 17.20 20.07
CA SER A 287 5.87 16.33 19.00
C SER A 287 4.81 17.06 18.19
N TYR A 288 4.99 17.10 16.88
CA TYR A 288 4.06 17.71 15.94
C TYR A 288 3.30 16.64 15.16
N LYS A 289 2.08 16.98 14.71
CA LYS A 289 1.22 16.06 13.93
C LYS A 289 1.87 15.68 12.60
N ASN A 290 2.49 16.68 11.95
CA ASN A 290 3.28 16.55 10.72
C ASN A 290 4.25 17.73 10.60
N TYR A 291 5.19 17.65 9.65
CA TYR A 291 6.14 18.72 9.36
C TYR A 291 5.48 20.07 9.08
N CYS A 292 4.31 20.08 8.43
CA CYS A 292 3.61 21.32 8.12
C CYS A 292 3.19 22.08 9.39
N THR A 293 2.64 21.34 10.38
CA THR A 293 2.27 21.92 11.68
C THR A 293 3.48 22.38 12.48
N LEU A 294 4.63 21.69 12.36
CA LEU A 294 5.90 22.11 12.96
C LEU A 294 6.36 23.44 12.35
N ARG A 295 6.38 23.54 11.02
CA ARG A 295 6.82 24.74 10.31
C ARG A 295 5.92 25.93 10.61
N ARG A 296 4.60 25.74 10.68
CA ARG A 296 3.68 26.81 11.10
C ARG A 296 4.00 27.31 12.50
N LYS A 297 4.25 26.41 13.46
CA LYS A 297 4.63 26.80 14.82
C LYS A 297 5.98 27.52 14.88
N SER A 298 6.94 27.08 14.07
CA SER A 298 8.23 27.76 13.92
C SER A 298 8.07 29.22 13.50
N CYS A 299 7.17 29.48 12.54
CA CYS A 299 6.86 30.82 12.08
C CYS A 299 6.14 31.67 13.14
N GLU A 300 5.11 31.12 13.81
CA GLU A 300 4.43 31.81 14.93
C GLU A 300 5.40 32.28 16.01
N MET A 301 6.41 31.47 16.31
CA MET A 301 7.41 31.76 17.33
C MET A 301 8.58 32.62 16.82
N ARG A 302 8.69 32.88 15.51
CA ARG A 302 9.84 33.51 14.83
C ARG A 302 11.21 32.87 15.14
N VAL A 303 11.19 31.60 15.54
CA VAL A 303 12.37 30.80 15.88
C VAL A 303 12.36 29.57 15.00
N LEU A 304 13.51 29.23 14.44
CA LEU A 304 13.63 28.05 13.59
C LEU A 304 13.49 26.77 14.44
N ILE A 305 12.45 26.01 14.15
CA ILE A 305 12.22 24.66 14.66
C ILE A 305 12.42 23.73 13.47
N GLN A 306 13.30 22.73 13.61
CA GLN A 306 13.54 21.73 12.58
C GLN A 306 13.12 20.35 13.09
N THR A 307 12.94 19.40 12.18
CA THR A 307 12.74 18.00 12.57
C THR A 307 14.04 17.45 13.15
N LYS A 308 13.98 16.99 14.39
CA LYS A 308 15.09 16.30 15.06
C LYS A 308 15.18 14.83 14.66
N TYR A 309 14.03 14.17 14.52
CA TYR A 309 13.88 12.82 13.98
C TYR A 309 12.40 12.53 13.65
N SER A 310 12.18 11.54 12.79
CA SER A 310 10.85 11.08 12.42
C SER A 310 10.14 10.38 13.60
N GLY A 311 8.84 10.62 13.76
CA GLY A 311 8.05 10.06 14.85
C GLY A 311 7.79 11.05 16.00
N ARG A 312 7.11 10.59 17.04
CA ARG A 312 6.86 11.40 18.24
C ARG A 312 8.11 11.48 19.11
N CYS A 313 8.30 12.61 19.79
CA CYS A 313 9.37 12.77 20.77
C CYS A 313 9.26 11.71 21.86
N HIS A 314 10.42 11.21 22.30
CA HIS A 314 10.48 10.24 23.38
C HIS A 314 10.04 10.93 24.66
N LYS A 315 8.90 10.51 25.22
CA LYS A 315 8.53 10.91 26.58
C LYS A 315 9.66 10.42 27.49
N LYS A 316 10.28 11.33 28.27
CA LYS A 316 11.22 10.95 29.33
C LYS A 316 10.49 9.94 30.21
N ARG A 317 10.79 8.65 30.04
CA ARG A 317 10.23 7.61 30.89
C ARG A 317 10.87 7.81 32.26
N HIS A 318 10.14 8.38 33.20
CA HIS A 318 10.46 8.17 34.61
C HIS A 318 10.70 6.67 34.79
N GLY A 319 11.88 6.32 35.30
CA GLY A 319 12.39 4.96 35.33
C GLY A 319 11.31 3.95 35.69
N CYS A 320 11.20 2.89 34.89
CA CYS A 320 10.17 1.88 35.04
C CYS A 320 10.23 1.29 36.47
N LYS A 321 9.34 1.76 37.36
CA LYS A 321 9.12 1.20 38.71
C LYS A 321 8.80 -0.31 38.67
N GLY A 322 8.42 -0.84 37.49
CA GLY A 322 8.23 -2.26 37.21
C GLY A 322 9.52 -3.10 37.11
N CYS A 323 10.68 -2.50 36.79
CA CYS A 323 11.93 -3.25 36.62
C CYS A 323 12.46 -3.76 37.98
N LYS A 324 12.28 -2.98 39.06
CA LYS A 324 12.61 -3.41 40.43
C LYS A 324 11.78 -4.62 40.88
N ARG A 325 10.49 -4.68 40.50
CA ARG A 325 9.60 -5.82 40.82
C ARG A 325 9.96 -7.07 40.02
N HIS A 326 10.31 -6.91 38.74
CA HIS A 326 10.70 -8.02 37.87
C HIS A 326 12.04 -8.65 38.28
N LEU A 327 13.05 -7.83 38.64
CA LEU A 327 14.35 -8.31 39.12
C LEU A 327 14.21 -9.05 40.46
N LYS A 328 13.39 -8.53 41.40
CA LYS A 328 13.07 -9.23 42.65
C LYS A 328 12.42 -10.60 42.39
N ARG A 329 11.58 -10.72 41.35
CA ARG A 329 10.94 -11.99 40.96
C ARG A 329 11.93 -12.99 40.37
N ILE A 330 12.88 -12.54 39.55
CA ILE A 330 13.96 -13.38 38.99
C ILE A 330 14.90 -13.86 40.11
N LEU A 331 15.29 -12.99 41.03
CA LEU A 331 16.15 -13.33 42.17
C LEU A 331 15.48 -14.33 43.13
N ARG A 332 14.17 -14.21 43.37
CA ARG A 332 13.39 -15.20 44.14
C ARG A 332 13.34 -16.57 43.45
N ARG A 333 13.19 -16.62 42.12
CA ARG A 333 13.21 -17.87 41.33
C ARG A 333 14.60 -18.55 41.37
N ARG A 334 15.69 -17.79 41.28
CA ARG A 334 17.07 -18.31 41.42
C ARG A 334 17.37 -18.86 42.83
N ARG A 335 16.84 -18.23 43.90
CA ARG A 335 16.94 -18.76 45.28
C ARG A 335 16.16 -20.09 45.46
N LYS A 336 14.98 -20.23 44.85
CA LYS A 336 14.22 -21.51 44.85
C LYS A 336 14.93 -22.62 44.07
N GLN A 337 15.58 -22.30 42.93
CA GLN A 337 16.36 -23.27 42.16
C GLN A 337 17.65 -23.71 42.89
N ARG A 338 18.32 -22.82 43.62
CA ARG A 338 19.48 -23.19 44.45
C ARG A 338 19.11 -24.11 45.62
N ARG A 339 17.94 -23.92 46.25
CA ARG A 339 17.43 -24.83 47.28
C ARG A 339 17.07 -26.21 46.73
N ARG A 340 16.56 -26.31 45.50
CA ARG A 340 16.27 -27.60 44.83
C ARG A 340 17.53 -28.36 44.36
N LYS A 341 18.59 -27.64 43.98
CA LYS A 341 19.89 -28.26 43.59
C LYS A 341 20.79 -28.61 44.78
N GLY A 342 20.43 -28.20 46.00
CA GLY A 342 21.18 -28.51 47.22
C GLY A 342 20.98 -29.93 47.77
N HIS A 343 20.11 -30.75 47.17
CA HIS A 343 19.85 -32.13 47.62
C HIS A 343 20.50 -33.24 46.78
N HIS A 344 21.33 -32.89 45.80
CA HIS A 344 22.22 -33.86 45.14
C HIS A 344 23.67 -33.41 45.31
N ARG A 345 24.25 -33.74 46.46
CA ARG A 345 25.69 -33.78 46.67
C ARG A 345 26.02 -35.15 47.26
N ASN A 346 26.50 -36.07 46.44
CA ASN A 346 27.48 -37.03 46.93
C ASN A 346 28.47 -37.43 45.83
N LYS A 347 29.72 -37.04 46.07
CA LYS A 347 31.01 -37.60 45.64
C LYS A 347 32.05 -36.46 45.54
N GLY A 348 32.76 -36.23 46.65
CA GLY A 348 34.20 -35.90 46.60
C GLY A 348 34.97 -37.12 46.04
N SER A 349 36.24 -37.07 45.69
CA SER A 349 37.37 -36.27 46.18
C SER A 349 38.59 -36.54 45.29
N HIS A 350 39.54 -35.59 45.29
CA HIS A 350 40.96 -35.60 44.85
C HIS A 350 41.16 -34.33 44.00
N PHE A 351 41.97 -33.36 44.41
CA PHE A 351 43.40 -33.49 44.60
C PHE A 351 43.90 -32.42 45.60
N LYS A 352 44.55 -32.86 46.68
CA LYS A 352 45.30 -32.01 47.61
C LYS A 352 46.69 -31.70 47.04
N GLN A 353 47.35 -30.75 47.71
CA GLN A 353 48.81 -30.57 47.82
C GLN A 353 49.50 -29.84 46.64
N PHE A 354 50.40 -28.86 46.83
CA PHE A 354 51.35 -28.60 47.91
C PHE A 354 51.64 -27.09 48.08
N LYS A 355 51.87 -26.65 49.33
CA LYS A 355 52.55 -25.39 49.67
C LYS A 355 54.07 -25.59 49.51
N SER A 356 54.80 -24.57 49.05
CA SER A 356 56.00 -24.07 49.75
C SER A 356 56.50 -22.77 49.13
N LYS A 357 56.72 -21.76 49.98
CA LYS A 357 57.60 -20.62 49.69
C LYS A 357 59.05 -21.10 49.82
N ILE A 358 60.00 -20.47 49.11
CA ILE A 358 61.16 -19.73 49.67
C ILE A 358 62.31 -19.54 48.64
N TYR A 359 62.89 -18.33 48.69
CA TYR A 359 64.14 -17.75 48.11
C TYR A 359 64.32 -17.51 46.60
N GLY A 360 64.48 -16.22 46.26
CA GLY A 360 65.59 -15.73 45.43
C GLY A 360 65.31 -15.38 43.96
N GLY A 361 65.45 -14.08 43.61
CA GLY A 361 65.90 -13.66 42.27
C GLY A 361 64.88 -12.95 41.36
N TYR A 362 65.21 -11.71 41.00
CA TYR A 362 64.74 -10.89 39.86
C TYR A 362 64.46 -11.73 38.57
N THR A 363 63.54 -11.46 37.63
CA THR A 363 63.04 -10.21 37.00
C THR A 363 61.73 -10.47 36.20
N ILE A 364 60.94 -9.41 36.07
CA ILE A 364 59.78 -9.02 35.22
C ILE A 364 59.31 -9.94 34.04
N PHE A 365 57.95 -10.01 33.88
CA PHE A 365 57.04 -10.70 32.93
C PHE A 365 56.60 -12.13 33.33
N PRO A 366 55.28 -12.40 33.59
CA PRO A 366 54.19 -12.23 32.61
C PRO A 366 52.87 -11.67 33.20
N LYS A 367 52.36 -10.57 32.64
CA LYS A 367 50.96 -10.12 32.84
C LYS A 367 50.35 -9.74 31.50
N MET A 368 50.00 -10.72 30.67
CA MET A 368 49.21 -10.44 29.47
C MET A 368 48.14 -11.50 29.13
N SER A 369 48.24 -12.75 29.60
CA SER A 369 47.19 -13.77 29.35
C SER A 369 45.91 -13.56 30.16
N GLY A 370 46.01 -13.19 31.44
CA GLY A 370 44.83 -13.07 32.32
C GLY A 370 43.92 -11.85 32.07
N ILE A 371 44.37 -10.87 31.27
CA ILE A 371 43.56 -9.71 30.87
C ILE A 371 42.73 -10.04 29.64
N GLU A 372 43.30 -10.78 28.66
CA GLU A 372 42.59 -11.18 27.45
C GLU A 372 41.41 -12.12 27.77
N ASP A 373 41.58 -13.07 28.69
CA ASP A 373 40.50 -13.98 29.09
C ASP A 373 39.39 -13.24 29.85
N LYS A 374 39.75 -12.29 30.72
CA LYS A 374 38.77 -11.44 31.44
C LYS A 374 38.03 -10.47 30.53
N VAL A 375 38.65 -10.03 29.43
CA VAL A 375 38.00 -9.18 28.41
C VAL A 375 37.09 -10.01 27.53
N ARG A 376 37.54 -11.21 27.11
CA ARG A 376 36.75 -12.17 26.31
C ARG A 376 35.48 -12.63 27.02
N ASP A 377 35.58 -13.01 28.29
CA ASP A 377 34.42 -13.40 29.11
C ASP A 377 33.43 -12.25 29.32
N ARG A 378 33.95 -11.02 29.42
CA ARG A 378 33.11 -9.82 29.62
C ARG A 378 32.43 -9.40 28.32
N CYS A 379 33.06 -9.59 27.16
CA CYS A 379 32.47 -9.39 25.84
C CYS A 379 31.38 -10.43 25.53
N GLN A 380 31.65 -11.73 25.74
CA GLN A 380 30.66 -12.79 25.56
C GLN A 380 29.45 -12.61 26.50
N GLY A 381 29.69 -12.24 27.76
CA GLY A 381 28.61 -11.95 28.71
C GLY A 381 27.79 -10.70 28.39
N VAL A 382 28.29 -9.78 27.57
CA VAL A 382 27.54 -8.63 27.04
C VAL A 382 26.75 -9.04 25.80
N GLU A 383 27.34 -9.81 24.88
CA GLU A 383 26.68 -10.32 23.69
C GLU A 383 25.49 -11.22 24.03
N ASP A 384 25.64 -12.12 25.01
CA ASP A 384 24.54 -12.96 25.49
C ASP A 384 23.40 -12.13 26.10
N LYS A 385 23.72 -11.07 26.85
CA LYS A 385 22.70 -10.16 27.42
C LYS A 385 22.00 -9.33 26.36
N VAL A 386 22.70 -8.95 25.29
CA VAL A 386 22.13 -8.22 24.15
C VAL A 386 21.23 -9.16 23.34
N ARG A 387 21.66 -10.41 23.11
CA ARG A 387 20.87 -11.44 22.43
C ARG A 387 19.59 -11.79 23.18
N ASP A 388 19.68 -12.05 24.48
CA ASP A 388 18.52 -12.36 25.33
C ASP A 388 17.53 -11.19 25.44
N ARG A 389 18.04 -9.95 25.50
CA ARG A 389 17.18 -8.75 25.45
C ARG A 389 16.55 -8.54 24.07
N GLY A 390 17.28 -8.85 22.99
CA GLY A 390 16.78 -8.81 21.62
C GLY A 390 15.63 -9.79 21.42
N GLN A 391 15.83 -11.05 21.79
CA GLN A 391 14.79 -12.09 21.73
C GLN A 391 13.57 -11.74 22.59
N GLY A 392 13.77 -11.23 23.81
CA GLY A 392 12.65 -10.80 24.67
C GLY A 392 11.88 -9.57 24.17
N VAL A 393 12.47 -8.75 23.29
CA VAL A 393 11.76 -7.66 22.59
C VAL A 393 11.03 -8.21 21.36
N GLU A 394 11.67 -9.11 20.60
CA GLU A 394 11.04 -9.78 19.46
C GLU A 394 9.81 -10.59 19.86
N ASP A 395 9.88 -11.35 20.96
CA ASP A 395 8.74 -12.10 21.49
C ASP A 395 7.60 -11.16 21.92
N LYS A 396 7.90 -10.04 22.59
CA LYS A 396 6.87 -9.05 22.97
C LYS A 396 6.25 -8.33 21.78
N VAL A 397 7.03 -8.10 20.73
CA VAL A 397 6.54 -7.51 19.48
C VAL A 397 5.69 -8.53 18.73
N ARG A 398 6.07 -9.82 18.73
CA ARG A 398 5.28 -10.91 18.16
C ARG A 398 3.96 -11.10 18.90
N ASP A 399 3.97 -11.17 20.23
CA ASP A 399 2.77 -11.35 21.05
C ASP A 399 1.81 -10.16 20.93
N ARG A 400 2.34 -8.93 20.86
CA ARG A 400 1.52 -7.73 20.59
C ARG A 400 1.03 -7.67 19.15
N GLY A 401 1.82 -8.16 18.19
CA GLY A 401 1.42 -8.28 16.80
C GLY A 401 0.25 -9.23 16.65
N GLN A 402 0.35 -10.43 17.24
CA GLN A 402 -0.70 -11.43 17.27
C GLN A 402 -1.97 -10.89 17.98
N GLY A 403 -1.83 -10.22 19.13
CA GLY A 403 -2.99 -9.64 19.81
C GLY A 403 -3.67 -8.47 19.06
N VAL A 404 -2.97 -7.80 18.14
CA VAL A 404 -3.57 -6.81 17.23
C VAL A 404 -4.20 -7.50 16.02
N GLU A 405 -3.55 -8.52 15.45
CA GLU A 405 -4.09 -9.34 14.36
C GLU A 405 -5.38 -10.05 14.79
N ASP A 406 -5.44 -10.62 15.99
CA ASP A 406 -6.64 -11.25 16.53
C ASP A 406 -7.77 -10.23 16.71
N LYS A 407 -7.49 -9.04 17.28
CA LYS A 407 -8.51 -7.99 17.43
C LYS A 407 -9.01 -7.42 16.10
N VAL A 408 -8.15 -7.36 15.08
CA VAL A 408 -8.52 -6.92 13.72
C VAL A 408 -9.34 -8.01 13.05
N ARG A 409 -9.00 -9.29 13.25
CA ARG A 409 -9.77 -10.43 12.75
C ARG A 409 -11.15 -10.50 13.38
N ASP A 410 -11.25 -10.36 14.70
CA ASP A 410 -12.53 -10.42 15.43
C ASP A 410 -13.44 -9.25 15.06
N ARG A 411 -12.88 -8.03 14.90
CA ARG A 411 -13.64 -6.87 14.38
C ARG A 411 -14.01 -7.03 12.92
N GLY A 412 -13.15 -7.63 12.11
CA GLY A 412 -13.42 -7.94 10.70
C GLY A 412 -14.59 -8.91 10.56
N GLN A 413 -14.57 -10.01 11.32
CA GLN A 413 -15.64 -11.00 11.39
C GLN A 413 -16.95 -10.36 11.88
N GLY A 414 -16.92 -9.54 12.93
CA GLY A 414 -18.13 -8.85 13.40
C GLY A 414 -18.73 -7.84 12.41
N VAL A 415 -17.93 -7.29 11.49
CA VAL A 415 -18.43 -6.46 10.38
C VAL A 415 -18.97 -7.34 9.25
N GLU A 416 -18.27 -8.43 8.90
CA GLU A 416 -18.73 -9.40 7.90
C GLU A 416 -20.06 -10.05 8.29
N ASP A 417 -20.25 -10.43 9.55
CA ASP A 417 -21.49 -11.00 10.06
C ASP A 417 -22.63 -9.97 9.97
N LYS A 418 -22.42 -8.72 10.41
CA LYS A 418 -23.44 -7.65 10.30
C LYS A 418 -23.82 -7.32 8.86
N VAL A 419 -22.86 -7.39 7.93
CA VAL A 419 -23.11 -7.18 6.50
C VAL A 419 -23.87 -8.37 5.91
N ARG A 420 -23.55 -9.60 6.33
CA ARG A 420 -24.27 -10.80 5.92
C ARG A 420 -25.72 -10.79 6.42
N ASP A 421 -25.94 -10.46 7.69
CA ASP A 421 -27.28 -10.46 8.30
C ASP A 421 -28.16 -9.36 7.67
N ARG A 422 -27.60 -8.16 7.42
CA ARG A 422 -28.32 -7.12 6.67
C ARG A 422 -28.56 -7.50 5.21
N GLY A 423 -27.62 -8.21 4.59
CA GLY A 423 -27.76 -8.72 3.22
C GLY A 423 -28.91 -9.72 3.11
N GLN A 424 -28.96 -10.69 4.02
CA GLN A 424 -30.03 -11.68 4.11
C GLN A 424 -31.40 -11.02 4.37
N GLY A 425 -31.47 -10.06 5.30
CA GLY A 425 -32.73 -9.35 5.56
C GLY A 425 -33.24 -8.49 4.39
N ILE A 426 -32.37 -8.04 3.49
CA ILE A 426 -32.78 -7.38 2.24
C ILE A 426 -33.22 -8.43 1.21
N GLU A 427 -32.49 -9.54 1.10
CA GLU A 427 -32.80 -10.63 0.18
C GLU A 427 -34.17 -11.27 0.47
N ASP A 428 -34.49 -11.50 1.74
CA ASP A 428 -35.80 -12.00 2.18
C ASP A 428 -36.92 -11.02 1.82
N LYS A 429 -36.76 -9.71 2.11
CA LYS A 429 -37.76 -8.69 1.76
C LYS A 429 -38.00 -8.55 0.25
N VAL A 430 -36.95 -8.76 -0.55
CA VAL A 430 -37.06 -8.73 -2.02
C VAL A 430 -37.75 -9.99 -2.52
N ARG A 431 -37.45 -11.16 -1.94
CA ARG A 431 -38.12 -12.43 -2.27
C ARG A 431 -39.62 -12.37 -1.97
N ASP A 432 -39.99 -11.90 -0.78
CA ASP A 432 -41.40 -11.84 -0.36
C ASP A 432 -42.21 -10.85 -1.23
N ARG A 433 -41.62 -9.70 -1.58
CA ARG A 433 -42.23 -8.76 -2.54
C ARG A 433 -42.30 -9.33 -3.96
N GLY A 434 -41.30 -10.11 -4.38
CA GLY A 434 -41.28 -10.78 -5.68
C GLY A 434 -42.41 -11.80 -5.80
N GLN A 435 -42.56 -12.67 -4.80
CA GLN A 435 -43.64 -13.66 -4.73
C GLN A 435 -45.02 -12.98 -4.74
N GLY A 436 -45.21 -11.91 -3.97
CA GLY A 436 -46.47 -11.17 -3.96
C GLY A 436 -46.84 -10.49 -5.29
N VAL A 437 -45.85 -10.19 -6.15
CA VAL A 437 -46.10 -9.71 -7.53
C VAL A 437 -46.43 -10.89 -8.44
N GLU A 438 -45.72 -12.00 -8.30
CA GLU A 438 -45.91 -13.22 -9.09
C GLU A 438 -47.30 -13.83 -8.87
N ASP A 439 -47.78 -13.89 -7.62
CA ASP A 439 -49.14 -14.32 -7.29
C ASP A 439 -50.20 -13.41 -7.92
N LYS A 440 -50.03 -12.08 -7.83
CA LYS A 440 -50.97 -11.12 -8.46
C LYS A 440 -51.02 -11.22 -9.99
N VAL A 441 -49.89 -11.55 -10.62
CA VAL A 441 -49.83 -11.77 -12.07
C VAL A 441 -50.53 -13.08 -12.43
N ARG A 442 -50.32 -14.15 -11.65
CA ARG A 442 -51.00 -15.43 -11.85
C ARG A 442 -52.52 -15.31 -11.71
N ASP A 443 -52.99 -14.64 -10.65
CA ASP A 443 -54.43 -14.48 -10.40
C ASP A 443 -55.11 -13.64 -11.51
N ARG A 444 -54.42 -12.59 -11.99
CA ARG A 444 -54.89 -11.82 -13.17
C ARG A 444 -54.86 -12.64 -14.45
N GLY A 445 -53.87 -13.50 -14.63
CA GLY A 445 -53.77 -14.41 -15.78
C GLY A 445 -54.94 -15.39 -15.83
N GLN A 446 -55.22 -16.06 -14.70
CA GLN A 446 -56.36 -16.98 -14.57
C GLN A 446 -57.69 -16.27 -14.82
N GLY A 447 -57.89 -15.07 -14.26
CA GLY A 447 -59.11 -14.29 -14.51
C GLY A 447 -59.29 -13.83 -15.97
N VAL A 448 -58.21 -13.75 -16.76
CA VAL A 448 -58.29 -13.50 -18.21
C VAL A 448 -58.60 -14.80 -18.95
N GLU A 449 -57.96 -15.92 -18.59
CA GLU A 449 -58.24 -17.24 -19.17
C GLU A 449 -59.70 -17.67 -18.99
N ASP A 450 -60.26 -17.49 -17.79
CA ASP A 450 -61.67 -17.81 -17.53
C ASP A 450 -62.62 -16.97 -18.40
N LYS A 451 -62.36 -15.67 -18.54
CA LYS A 451 -63.17 -14.78 -19.42
C LYS A 451 -63.07 -15.15 -20.89
N VAL A 452 -61.91 -15.62 -21.34
CA VAL A 452 -61.72 -16.09 -22.72
C VAL A 452 -62.48 -17.40 -22.95
N ARG A 453 -62.44 -18.31 -21.98
CA ARG A 453 -63.20 -19.57 -22.03
C ARG A 453 -64.71 -19.34 -22.08
N ASP A 454 -65.23 -18.48 -21.21
CA ASP A 454 -66.67 -18.18 -21.15
C ASP A 454 -67.16 -17.51 -22.44
N ARG A 455 -66.34 -16.62 -23.04
CA ARG A 455 -66.63 -16.04 -24.35
C ARG A 455 -66.54 -17.06 -25.48
N GLY A 456 -65.59 -18.00 -25.40
CA GLY A 456 -65.44 -19.10 -26.35
C GLY A 456 -66.67 -20.00 -26.38
N GLN A 457 -67.13 -20.44 -25.20
CA GLN A 457 -68.35 -21.22 -25.03
C GLN A 457 -69.59 -20.46 -25.53
N GLY A 458 -69.72 -19.17 -25.19
CA GLY A 458 -70.82 -18.36 -25.69
C GLY A 458 -70.83 -18.15 -27.21
N VAL A 459 -69.67 -18.27 -27.88
CA VAL A 459 -69.56 -18.29 -29.34
C VAL A 459 -69.91 -19.67 -29.88
N GLU A 460 -69.41 -20.75 -29.28
CA GLU A 460 -69.77 -22.13 -29.65
C GLU A 460 -71.28 -22.39 -29.55
N ASP A 461 -71.92 -21.95 -28.47
CA ASP A 461 -73.37 -22.09 -28.24
C ASP A 461 -74.21 -21.31 -29.26
N LYS A 462 -73.66 -20.20 -29.79
CA LYS A 462 -74.29 -19.43 -30.87
C LYS A 462 -74.07 -20.07 -32.22
N VAL A 463 -72.89 -20.64 -32.46
CA VAL A 463 -72.56 -21.35 -33.70
C VAL A 463 -73.38 -22.64 -33.80
N GLN A 464 -73.53 -23.42 -32.74
CA GLN A 464 -74.39 -24.62 -32.73
C GLN A 464 -75.85 -24.29 -33.05
N ARG A 465 -76.38 -23.18 -32.52
CA ARG A 465 -77.74 -22.70 -32.84
C ARG A 465 -77.94 -22.17 -34.26
N LEU A 466 -76.87 -21.89 -34.99
CA LEU A 466 -76.93 -21.48 -36.40
C LEU A 466 -76.77 -22.66 -37.36
N ILE A 467 -76.34 -23.82 -36.87
CA ILE A 467 -76.09 -25.04 -37.66
C ILE A 467 -77.22 -26.08 -37.46
N SER A 468 -77.99 -25.97 -36.37
CA SER A 468 -79.28 -26.66 -36.15
C SER A 468 -80.44 -25.84 -36.69
#